data_AF-A0A133UIN2-F1
#
_entry.id   AF-A0A133UIN2-F1
#
_cell.length_a   1.000
_cell.length_b   1.000
_cell.length_c   1.000
_cell.angle_alpha   90.00
_cell.angle_beta   90.00
_cell.angle_gamma   90.00
#
_symmetry.space_group_name_H-M   'P 1'
#
loop_
_entity.id
_entity.type
_entity.pdbx_description
1 polymer ?
#
loop_
_entity_poly.entity_id
_entity_poly.type
_entity_poly.pdbx_seq_one_letter_code
_entity_poly.pdbx_strand_id
1 'polypeptide(L)'
;MRGKRLLREIKSRIGWFLVISIFVALAAGCFVAFKSGYSSATSSFDQVHQKLDSADIVVSAEPVQNLEGEVESVPGVTRVSSALLTDCYTVDNEEMVGGQISGIEHGERVNDYRLIEGNDLETDNEVVVEHHYAEEHDLKVGDKLNIYIRGKKAQFEVSGICFSPNHIALVSDGRVREDFGFFYCSRDKLNEIINQEDTVSRFYLLTEGNRGLDKIASRVEKFFKSKGISAVVKSKDEMLVRKTLREDMSGFNSLANLFGLLLLSVSAFVLFIILSRFVNEKKKEIGTLRAMGVSKKRIFLYYLSFSGLAAFIGLILAVPISHFVLDWMISFYYGSSLGVPGPLLVTNLNLTHLAPFTGVVAVFWLLGSFLPAYRASSMTPAEAMKPYGSNNGSSRMLAERGTSPLNKLFLRRIFGHWKRSISMLVVVAAILSLGLSFSLSMGSFTKGLEKRYDTGETWEIQAGLSPLKTLKR
;
A
#
# COMPACT_ATOMS: atom_id res chain seq x y z
N MET A 1 -38.40 -13.18 -26.88
CA MET A 1 -38.65 -14.07 -25.71
C MET A 1 -37.46 -14.26 -24.74
N ARG A 2 -36.19 -14.14 -25.16
CA ARG A 2 -35.01 -14.41 -24.29
C ARG A 2 -34.82 -13.46 -23.10
N GLY A 3 -34.87 -12.13 -23.32
CA GLY A 3 -34.57 -11.14 -22.27
C GLY A 3 -35.64 -11.06 -21.16
N LYS A 4 -36.93 -11.04 -21.52
CA LYS A 4 -38.03 -10.94 -20.54
C LYS A 4 -38.08 -12.12 -19.56
N ARG A 5 -37.70 -13.34 -20.01
CA ARG A 5 -37.62 -14.53 -19.14
C ARG A 5 -36.43 -14.44 -18.19
N LEU A 6 -35.27 -14.05 -18.69
CA LEU A 6 -34.05 -13.89 -17.90
C LEU A 6 -34.22 -12.82 -16.80
N LEU A 7 -34.82 -11.67 -17.13
CA LEU A 7 -35.14 -10.61 -16.15
C LEU A 7 -36.12 -11.07 -15.07
N ARG A 8 -37.14 -11.85 -15.44
CA ARG A 8 -38.10 -12.42 -14.48
C ARG A 8 -37.42 -13.40 -13.53
N GLU A 9 -36.52 -14.23 -14.05
CA GLU A 9 -35.76 -15.17 -13.22
C GLU A 9 -34.80 -14.46 -12.27
N ILE A 10 -34.08 -13.42 -12.74
CA ILE A 10 -33.26 -12.57 -11.86
C ILE A 10 -34.12 -11.97 -10.74
N LYS A 11 -35.29 -11.39 -11.06
CA LYS A 11 -36.17 -10.78 -10.05
C LYS A 11 -36.63 -11.78 -8.99
N SER A 12 -36.93 -13.02 -9.39
CA SER A 12 -37.30 -14.08 -8.43
C SER A 12 -36.15 -14.59 -7.56
N ARG A 13 -34.90 -14.29 -7.93
CA ARG A 13 -33.68 -14.83 -7.28
C ARG A 13 -32.64 -13.75 -7.03
N ILE A 14 -33.12 -12.54 -6.71
CA ILE A 14 -32.28 -11.36 -6.64
C ILE A 14 -31.15 -11.50 -5.62
N GLY A 15 -31.39 -12.16 -4.48
CA GLY A 15 -30.37 -12.38 -3.46
C GLY A 15 -29.15 -13.15 -3.98
N TRP A 16 -29.34 -14.29 -4.65
CA TRP A 16 -28.22 -15.08 -5.19
C TRP A 16 -27.50 -14.37 -6.34
N PHE A 17 -28.26 -13.64 -7.16
CA PHE A 17 -27.70 -12.84 -8.23
C PHE A 17 -26.80 -11.73 -7.66
N LEU A 18 -27.28 -11.00 -6.66
CA LEU A 18 -26.53 -9.95 -5.97
C LEU A 18 -25.28 -10.49 -5.29
N VAL A 19 -25.35 -11.66 -4.64
CA VAL A 19 -24.18 -12.30 -4.02
C VAL A 19 -23.07 -12.49 -5.06
N ILE A 20 -23.37 -13.05 -6.23
CA ILE A 20 -22.38 -13.23 -7.31
C ILE A 20 -21.79 -11.88 -7.74
N SER A 21 -22.66 -10.90 -7.99
CA SER A 21 -22.21 -9.56 -8.40
C SER A 21 -21.33 -8.90 -7.35
N ILE A 22 -21.66 -8.98 -6.06
CA ILE A 22 -20.88 -8.40 -4.96
C ILE A 22 -19.50 -9.06 -4.86
N PHE A 23 -19.41 -10.38 -4.94
CA PHE A 23 -18.12 -11.08 -4.87
C PHE A 23 -17.21 -10.69 -6.04
N VAL A 24 -17.74 -10.61 -7.26
CA VAL A 24 -17.00 -10.13 -8.42
C VAL A 24 -16.60 -8.65 -8.26
N ALA A 25 -17.50 -7.82 -7.73
CA ALA A 25 -17.27 -6.40 -7.51
C ALA A 25 -16.18 -6.15 -6.46
N LEU A 26 -16.17 -6.91 -5.36
CA LEU A 26 -15.11 -6.86 -4.35
C LEU A 26 -13.78 -7.36 -4.92
N ALA A 27 -13.77 -8.47 -5.66
CA ALA A 27 -12.56 -9.01 -6.26
C ALA A 27 -11.89 -8.00 -7.23
N ALA A 28 -12.67 -7.46 -8.18
CA ALA A 28 -12.18 -6.49 -9.15
C ALA A 28 -11.93 -5.11 -8.53
N GLY A 29 -12.80 -4.67 -7.63
CA GLY A 29 -12.71 -3.37 -6.97
C GLY A 29 -11.46 -3.28 -6.11
N CYS A 30 -11.22 -4.27 -5.24
CA CYS A 30 -10.00 -4.32 -4.44
C CYS A 30 -8.75 -4.43 -5.33
N PHE A 31 -8.75 -5.28 -6.36
CA PHE A 31 -7.61 -5.40 -7.27
C PHE A 31 -7.24 -4.06 -7.93
N VAL A 32 -8.23 -3.35 -8.48
CA VAL A 32 -8.02 -2.04 -9.11
C VAL A 32 -7.59 -0.99 -8.08
N ALA A 33 -8.18 -1.01 -6.88
CA ALA A 33 -7.79 -0.10 -5.79
C ALA A 33 -6.34 -0.29 -5.38
N PHE A 34 -5.88 -1.52 -5.11
CA PHE A 34 -4.49 -1.76 -4.73
C PHE A 34 -3.50 -1.41 -5.85
N LYS A 35 -3.83 -1.72 -7.12
CA LYS A 35 -2.99 -1.35 -8.28
C LYS A 35 -2.93 0.16 -8.51
N SER A 36 -4.09 0.83 -8.41
CA SER A 36 -4.17 2.28 -8.55
C SER A 36 -3.48 2.98 -7.38
N GLY A 37 -3.55 2.40 -6.19
CA GLY A 37 -2.81 2.86 -5.01
C GLY A 37 -1.31 2.79 -5.23
N TYR A 38 -0.79 1.68 -5.76
CA TYR A 38 0.61 1.56 -6.16
C TYR A 38 1.05 2.64 -7.17
N SER A 39 0.26 2.82 -8.24
CA SER A 39 0.55 3.84 -9.25
C SER A 39 0.46 5.26 -8.68
N SER A 40 -0.58 5.54 -7.89
CA SER A 40 -0.84 6.85 -7.30
C SER A 40 0.20 7.21 -6.25
N ALA A 41 0.63 6.25 -5.44
CA ALA A 41 1.73 6.40 -4.49
C ALA A 41 3.01 6.83 -5.20
N THR A 42 3.41 6.08 -6.21
CA THR A 42 4.64 6.35 -6.98
C THR A 42 4.55 7.70 -7.69
N SER A 43 3.42 7.98 -8.34
CA SER A 43 3.21 9.26 -9.04
C SER A 43 3.11 10.46 -8.10
N SER A 44 2.51 10.30 -6.91
CA SER A 44 2.46 11.37 -5.90
C SER A 44 3.86 11.68 -5.39
N PHE A 45 4.66 10.65 -5.11
CA PHE A 45 6.06 10.82 -4.75
C PHE A 45 6.85 11.55 -5.83
N ASP A 46 6.72 11.16 -7.10
CA ASP A 46 7.42 11.82 -8.19
C ASP A 46 6.99 13.27 -8.38
N GLN A 47 5.70 13.58 -8.22
CA GLN A 47 5.19 14.95 -8.28
C GLN A 47 5.66 15.82 -7.11
N VAL A 48 5.68 15.27 -5.89
CA VAL A 48 6.21 15.95 -4.70
C VAL A 48 7.70 16.25 -4.92
N HIS A 49 8.44 15.27 -5.43
CA HIS A 49 9.87 15.42 -5.70
C HIS A 49 10.16 16.50 -6.76
N GLN A 50 9.31 16.58 -7.80
CA GLN A 50 9.45 17.59 -8.85
C GLN A 50 9.02 18.99 -8.39
N LYS A 51 8.05 19.11 -7.48
CA LYS A 51 7.60 20.40 -6.95
C LYS A 51 8.53 20.99 -5.89
N LEU A 52 9.30 20.16 -5.19
CA LEU A 52 10.17 20.55 -4.09
C LEU A 52 11.65 20.54 -4.46
N ASP A 53 11.97 20.56 -5.77
CA ASP A 53 13.35 20.56 -6.27
C ASP A 53 14.23 19.55 -5.54
N SER A 54 13.68 18.37 -5.26
CA SER A 54 14.35 17.40 -4.40
C SER A 54 15.62 16.89 -5.07
N ALA A 55 16.66 16.68 -4.27
CA ALA A 55 17.98 16.38 -4.77
C ALA A 55 18.01 15.09 -5.61
N ASP A 56 18.66 15.15 -6.77
CA ASP A 56 18.97 13.99 -7.59
C ASP A 56 20.11 13.16 -7.00
N ILE A 57 21.06 13.85 -6.35
CA ILE A 57 22.22 13.26 -5.68
C ILE A 57 22.37 13.95 -4.32
N VAL A 58 22.59 13.14 -3.29
CA VAL A 58 22.91 13.62 -1.94
C VAL A 58 24.30 13.16 -1.58
N VAL A 59 25.13 14.09 -1.13
CA VAL A 59 26.46 13.82 -0.60
C VAL A 59 26.44 14.06 0.90
N SER A 60 26.86 13.05 1.66
CA SER A 60 27.03 13.14 3.11
C SER A 60 28.49 12.98 3.47
N ALA A 61 29.04 13.91 4.25
CA ALA A 61 30.41 13.86 4.73
C ALA A 61 30.47 14.29 6.21
N GLU A 62 31.61 14.08 6.86
CA GLU A 62 31.91 14.82 8.09
C GLU A 62 31.91 16.33 7.80
N PRO A 63 31.70 17.21 8.80
CA PRO A 63 31.70 18.65 8.58
C PRO A 63 32.98 19.14 7.87
N VAL A 64 32.80 19.69 6.68
CA VAL A 64 33.86 20.25 5.82
C VAL A 64 33.58 21.73 5.57
N GLN A 65 34.58 22.46 5.09
CA GLN A 65 34.35 23.81 4.57
C GLN A 65 33.33 23.79 3.43
N ASN A 66 32.60 24.88 3.28
CA ASN A 66 31.64 25.04 2.21
C ASN A 66 32.31 24.95 0.83
N LEU A 67 31.94 23.92 0.06
CA LEU A 67 32.44 23.65 -1.29
C LEU A 67 31.36 23.82 -2.35
N GLU A 68 30.24 24.48 -2.04
CA GLU A 68 29.06 24.58 -2.90
C GLU A 68 29.40 25.06 -4.32
N GLY A 69 30.11 26.19 -4.45
CA GLY A 69 30.51 26.72 -5.75
C GLY A 69 31.51 25.85 -6.51
N GLU A 70 32.33 25.04 -5.82
CA GLU A 70 33.22 24.10 -6.49
C GLU A 70 32.45 22.86 -6.98
N VAL A 71 31.49 22.36 -6.19
CA VAL A 71 30.65 21.21 -6.54
C VAL A 71 29.74 21.55 -7.72
N GLU A 72 29.24 22.79 -7.80
CA GLU A 72 28.43 23.28 -8.92
C GLU A 72 29.20 23.25 -10.25
N SER A 73 30.54 23.38 -10.21
CA SER A 73 31.39 23.30 -11.41
C SER A 73 31.51 21.88 -12.00
N VAL A 74 31.02 20.85 -11.29
CA VAL A 74 31.11 19.45 -11.75
C VAL A 74 30.19 19.23 -12.97
N PRO A 75 30.71 18.71 -14.09
CA PRO A 75 29.91 18.55 -15.31
C PRO A 75 28.68 17.66 -15.13
N GLY A 76 27.50 18.26 -15.33
CA GLY A 76 26.18 17.62 -15.22
C GLY A 76 25.40 18.03 -13.96
N VAL A 77 26.00 18.81 -13.06
CA VAL A 77 25.32 19.46 -11.92
C VAL A 77 24.77 20.81 -12.37
N THR A 78 23.51 21.10 -12.03
CA THR A 78 22.82 22.34 -12.43
C THR A 78 22.69 23.32 -11.28
N ARG A 79 22.37 22.81 -10.07
CA ARG A 79 22.27 23.59 -8.84
C ARG A 79 22.77 22.74 -7.69
N VAL A 80 23.37 23.40 -6.71
CA VAL A 80 23.78 22.80 -5.44
C VAL A 80 23.15 23.62 -4.32
N SER A 81 22.83 22.94 -3.23
CA SER A 81 22.60 23.60 -1.94
C SER A 81 23.27 22.78 -0.86
N SER A 82 23.83 23.45 0.13
CA SER A 82 24.52 22.79 1.23
C SER A 82 23.79 22.98 2.56
N ALA A 83 23.95 22.00 3.44
CA ALA A 83 23.37 22.04 4.77
C ALA A 83 24.33 21.48 5.82
N LEU A 84 24.23 22.02 7.03
CA LEU A 84 24.92 21.51 8.20
C LEU A 84 23.94 20.76 9.08
N LEU A 85 24.05 19.44 9.11
CA LEU A 85 23.25 18.60 9.99
C LEU A 85 24.01 18.30 11.27
N THR A 86 23.33 18.39 12.41
CA THR A 86 23.84 18.00 13.72
C THR A 86 22.70 17.49 14.60
N ASP A 87 23.00 16.52 15.46
CA ASP A 87 22.03 15.99 16.41
C ASP A 87 21.73 17.03 17.51
N CYS A 88 20.47 17.08 17.91
CA CYS A 88 19.99 17.94 18.98
C CYS A 88 19.03 17.18 19.88
N TYR A 89 18.63 17.82 20.97
CA TYR A 89 17.50 17.34 21.76
C TYR A 89 16.69 18.52 22.26
N THR A 90 15.39 18.30 22.44
CA THR A 90 14.49 19.20 23.14
C THR A 90 14.17 18.60 24.51
N VAL A 91 13.65 19.44 25.40
CA VAL A 91 13.19 19.00 26.71
C VAL A 91 11.73 19.40 26.81
N ASP A 92 10.86 18.40 26.85
CA ASP A 92 9.43 18.58 27.04
C ASP A 92 8.96 17.72 28.23
N ASN A 93 8.19 18.30 29.14
CA ASN A 93 7.69 17.63 30.35
C ASN A 93 8.74 16.82 31.15
N GLU A 94 9.97 17.33 31.26
CA GLU A 94 11.13 16.67 31.91
C GLU A 94 11.69 15.44 31.16
N GLU A 95 11.16 15.10 30.00
CA GLU A 95 11.70 14.07 29.10
C GLU A 95 12.60 14.69 28.03
N MET A 96 13.73 14.02 27.76
CA MET A 96 14.63 14.40 26.68
C MET A 96 14.18 13.72 25.39
N VAL A 97 13.80 14.53 24.43
CA VAL A 97 13.37 14.06 23.12
C VAL A 97 14.50 14.33 22.12
N GLY A 98 14.97 13.26 21.47
CA GLY A 98 16.02 13.36 20.47
C GLY A 98 15.52 14.05 19.20
N GLY A 99 16.42 14.73 18.50
CA GLY A 99 16.11 15.36 17.23
C GLY A 99 17.35 15.60 16.37
N GLN A 100 17.12 16.13 15.18
CA GLN A 100 18.15 16.58 14.27
C GLN A 100 17.84 18.01 13.82
N ILE A 101 18.85 18.86 13.85
CA ILE A 101 18.76 20.23 13.34
C ILE A 101 19.61 20.39 12.09
N SER A 102 19.02 21.00 11.06
CA SER A 102 19.67 21.30 9.79
C SER A 102 19.82 22.80 9.63
N GLY A 103 21.06 23.26 9.62
CA GLY A 103 21.44 24.62 9.26
C GLY A 103 21.42 24.79 7.75
N ILE A 104 20.58 25.68 7.25
CA ILE A 104 20.34 25.92 5.82
C ILE A 104 20.49 27.41 5.47
N GLU A 105 20.73 27.70 4.20
CA GLU A 105 20.73 29.08 3.70
C GLU A 105 19.31 29.61 3.52
N HIS A 106 19.17 30.94 3.60
CA HIS A 106 17.92 31.65 3.34
C HIS A 106 17.60 31.69 1.84
N GLY A 107 16.31 31.61 1.48
CA GLY A 107 15.84 31.71 0.10
C GLY A 107 15.71 30.37 -0.63
N GLU A 108 15.73 30.43 -1.98
CA GLU A 108 15.49 29.25 -2.82
C GLU A 108 16.64 28.24 -2.76
N ARG A 109 16.31 26.98 -2.43
CA ARG A 109 17.27 25.90 -2.22
C ARG A 109 16.88 24.61 -2.92
N VAL A 110 17.87 23.78 -3.20
CA VAL A 110 17.67 22.39 -3.60
C VAL A 110 17.24 21.61 -2.37
N ASN A 111 16.31 20.68 -2.55
CA ASN A 111 15.78 19.82 -1.49
C ASN A 111 15.00 20.60 -0.43
N ASP A 112 14.17 21.53 -0.88
CA ASP A 112 13.38 22.40 -0.03
C ASP A 112 12.23 21.66 0.67
N TYR A 113 11.70 22.27 1.72
CA TYR A 113 10.50 21.79 2.42
C TYR A 113 9.27 22.58 2.00
N ARG A 114 8.09 21.98 2.22
CA ARG A 114 6.82 22.67 1.99
C ARG A 114 6.32 23.27 3.30
N LEU A 115 6.19 24.60 3.36
CA LEU A 115 5.48 25.24 4.47
C LEU A 115 3.99 24.86 4.46
N ILE A 116 3.50 24.43 5.62
CA ILE A 116 2.08 24.18 5.90
C ILE A 116 1.48 25.43 6.54
N GLU A 117 2.18 25.98 7.53
CA GLU A 117 1.78 27.16 8.29
C GLU A 117 2.99 28.08 8.54
N GLY A 118 2.73 29.38 8.69
CA GLY A 118 3.75 30.39 8.97
C GLY A 118 4.58 30.79 7.74
N ASN A 119 5.77 31.33 8.02
CA ASN A 119 6.72 31.82 7.03
C ASN A 119 8.02 31.00 7.06
N ASP A 120 8.82 31.14 6.01
CA ASP A 120 10.18 30.60 5.98
C ASP A 120 11.08 31.38 6.96
N LEU A 121 12.31 30.89 7.16
CA LEU A 121 13.35 31.58 7.92
C LEU A 121 13.64 32.95 7.29
N GLU A 122 13.38 34.02 8.05
CA GLU A 122 13.76 35.39 7.72
C GLU A 122 14.93 35.86 8.60
N THR A 123 14.99 35.37 9.84
CA THR A 123 16.02 35.76 10.80
C THR A 123 16.79 34.57 11.38
N ASP A 124 17.99 34.83 11.90
CA ASP A 124 18.87 33.78 12.43
C ASP A 124 18.37 33.13 13.74
N ASN A 125 17.40 33.75 14.42
CA ASN A 125 16.83 33.23 15.67
C ASN A 125 15.50 32.49 15.47
N GLU A 126 15.13 32.23 14.23
CA GLU A 126 13.94 31.46 13.88
C GLU A 126 14.27 29.99 13.65
N VAL A 127 13.25 29.15 13.85
CA VAL A 127 13.28 27.74 13.52
C VAL A 127 12.01 27.36 12.79
N VAL A 128 12.17 26.59 11.72
CA VAL A 128 11.06 25.90 11.06
C VAL A 128 11.03 24.46 11.56
N VAL A 129 9.85 24.01 11.99
CA VAL A 129 9.65 22.72 12.65
C VAL A 129 8.92 21.76 11.71
N GLU A 130 9.31 20.50 11.71
CA GLU A 130 8.58 19.45 10.98
C GLU A 130 7.22 19.16 11.63
N HIS A 131 6.17 19.02 10.83
CA HIS A 131 4.79 18.95 11.32
C HIS A 131 4.49 17.82 12.31
N HIS A 132 5.11 16.64 12.18
CA HIS A 132 4.87 15.54 13.11
C HIS A 132 5.28 15.93 14.55
N TYR A 133 6.43 16.57 14.69
CA TYR A 133 6.90 17.07 15.98
C TYR A 133 6.02 18.21 16.50
N ALA A 134 5.56 19.08 15.60
CA ALA A 134 4.67 20.18 16.00
C ALA A 134 3.31 19.69 16.48
N GLU A 135 2.73 18.68 15.82
CA GLU A 135 1.44 18.08 16.19
C GLU A 135 1.52 17.30 17.52
N GLU A 136 2.57 16.50 17.73
CA GLU A 136 2.74 15.71 18.96
C GLU A 136 2.95 16.59 20.21
N HIS A 137 3.62 17.73 20.03
CA HIS A 137 3.94 18.67 21.12
C HIS A 137 3.04 19.92 21.16
N ASP A 138 1.91 19.92 20.42
CA ASP A 138 0.95 21.03 20.34
C ASP A 138 1.60 22.41 20.01
N LEU A 139 2.70 22.43 19.27
CA LEU A 139 3.46 23.63 18.93
C LEU A 139 2.77 24.46 17.84
N LYS A 140 2.84 25.78 17.99
CA LYS A 140 2.27 26.75 17.03
C LYS A 140 3.33 27.74 16.56
N VAL A 141 3.06 28.32 15.39
CA VAL A 141 3.86 29.44 14.87
C VAL A 141 3.81 30.61 15.87
N GLY A 142 4.99 31.13 16.20
CA GLY A 142 5.23 32.17 17.22
C GLY A 142 5.63 31.63 18.59
N ASP A 143 5.57 30.31 18.82
CA ASP A 143 6.02 29.73 20.08
C ASP A 143 7.55 29.77 20.21
N LYS A 144 8.05 29.78 21.45
CA LYS A 144 9.49 29.74 21.73
C LYS A 144 9.92 28.33 22.06
N LEU A 145 10.84 27.79 21.26
CA LEU A 145 11.36 26.44 21.41
C LEU A 145 12.82 26.49 21.91
N ASN A 146 13.13 25.70 22.94
CA ASN A 146 14.50 25.52 23.40
C ASN A 146 15.08 24.25 22.80
N ILE A 147 16.12 24.39 21.99
CA ILE A 147 16.83 23.28 21.37
C ILE A 147 18.24 23.22 21.95
N TYR A 148 18.65 22.04 22.39
CA TYR A 148 19.99 21.79 22.91
C TYR A 148 20.85 21.14 21.83
N ILE A 149 21.92 21.83 21.45
CA ILE A 149 22.80 21.43 20.34
C ILE A 149 24.20 21.25 20.91
N ARG A 150 24.75 20.04 20.83
CA ARG A 150 26.04 19.68 21.48
C ARG A 150 26.12 20.11 22.96
N GLY A 151 24.99 20.06 23.68
CA GLY A 151 24.88 20.45 25.09
C GLY A 151 24.75 21.95 25.35
N LYS A 152 24.78 22.81 24.33
CA LYS A 152 24.49 24.24 24.46
C LYS A 152 23.00 24.49 24.23
N LYS A 153 22.38 25.29 25.11
CA LYS A 153 20.98 25.69 24.98
C LYS A 153 20.87 26.86 23.99
N ALA A 154 20.06 26.70 22.95
CA ALA A 154 19.67 27.77 22.04
C ALA A 154 18.14 27.94 22.07
N GLN A 155 17.68 29.18 22.12
CA GLN A 155 16.26 29.49 22.07
C GLN A 155 15.93 30.04 20.69
N PHE A 156 14.93 29.44 20.05
CA PHE A 156 14.42 29.84 18.74
C PHE A 156 12.95 30.21 18.83
N GLU A 157 12.50 31.07 17.93
CA GLU A 157 11.08 31.32 17.68
C GLU A 157 10.61 30.46 16.50
N VAL A 158 9.47 29.78 16.65
CA VAL A 158 8.89 28.94 15.60
C VAL A 158 8.30 29.83 14.52
N SER A 159 8.98 30.01 13.39
CA SER A 159 8.51 30.87 12.29
C SER A 159 7.54 30.14 11.36
N GLY A 160 7.66 28.82 11.25
CA GLY A 160 6.85 28.02 10.35
C GLY A 160 6.82 26.53 10.72
N ILE A 161 5.77 25.86 10.24
CA ILE A 161 5.59 24.41 10.31
C ILE A 161 5.67 23.87 8.89
N CYS A 162 6.51 22.87 8.67
CA CYS A 162 6.81 22.34 7.34
C CYS A 162 6.58 20.84 7.20
N PHE A 163 6.40 20.41 5.96
CA PHE A 163 6.43 19.02 5.52
C PHE A 163 7.69 18.79 4.68
N SER A 164 8.54 17.85 5.10
CA SER A 164 9.74 17.45 4.35
C SER A 164 9.59 16.04 3.79
N PRO A 165 9.67 15.84 2.45
CA PRO A 165 9.52 14.51 1.85
C PRO A 165 10.60 13.51 2.25
N ASN A 166 11.75 14.00 2.72
CA ASN A 166 12.84 13.15 3.18
C ASN A 166 12.66 12.65 4.61
N HIS A 167 11.68 13.18 5.33
CA HIS A 167 11.41 12.89 6.75
C HIS A 167 9.99 12.35 6.96
N ILE A 168 9.43 11.68 5.94
CA ILE A 168 8.10 11.03 5.98
C ILE A 168 8.05 9.87 6.97
N ALA A 169 9.20 9.29 7.32
CA ALA A 169 9.35 8.41 8.47
C ALA A 169 10.34 9.08 9.43
N LEU A 170 9.86 9.49 10.59
CA LEU A 170 10.69 10.00 11.68
C LEU A 170 11.47 8.82 12.27
N VAL A 171 12.64 8.53 11.72
CA VAL A 171 13.50 7.45 12.21
C VAL A 171 14.57 8.04 13.11
N SER A 172 14.63 7.53 14.34
CA SER A 172 15.65 7.83 15.33
C SER A 172 16.18 6.52 15.88
N ASP A 173 17.50 6.34 15.87
CA ASP A 173 18.16 5.13 16.38
C ASP A 173 17.58 3.81 15.80
N GLY A 174 17.17 3.81 14.52
CA GLY A 174 16.56 2.64 13.89
C GLY A 174 15.10 2.36 14.29
N ARG A 175 14.43 3.28 14.99
CA ARG A 175 13.02 3.15 15.36
C ARG A 175 12.20 4.31 14.79
N VAL A 176 11.00 3.99 14.31
CA VAL A 176 10.00 5.03 14.03
C VAL A 176 9.58 5.61 15.38
N ARG A 177 9.93 6.87 15.61
CA ARG A 177 9.60 7.63 16.81
C ARG A 177 8.76 8.81 16.39
N GLU A 178 7.50 8.81 16.79
CA GLU A 178 6.57 9.90 16.49
C GLU A 178 7.03 11.23 17.11
N ASP A 179 7.84 11.17 18.17
CA ASP A 179 8.38 12.32 18.89
C ASP A 179 9.75 12.82 18.38
N PHE A 180 10.41 12.16 17.41
CA PHE A 180 11.73 12.63 16.96
C PHE A 180 11.64 13.95 16.20
N GLY A 181 12.29 14.99 16.70
CA GLY A 181 12.17 16.34 16.13
C GLY A 181 13.12 16.60 14.97
N PHE A 182 12.59 17.02 13.81
CA PHE A 182 13.40 17.64 12.76
C PHE A 182 13.19 19.15 12.75
N PHE A 183 14.30 19.88 12.78
CA PHE A 183 14.32 21.33 12.89
C PHE A 183 15.20 21.93 11.79
N TYR A 184 14.80 23.08 11.26
CA TYR A 184 15.56 23.84 10.29
C TYR A 184 15.84 25.23 10.84
N CYS A 185 17.09 25.67 10.78
CA CYS A 185 17.49 27.02 11.22
C CYS A 185 18.53 27.61 10.27
N SER A 186 18.87 28.88 10.48
CA SER A 186 19.95 29.54 9.73
C SER A 186 21.27 28.79 9.91
N ARG A 187 21.95 28.50 8.80
CA ARG A 187 23.27 27.85 8.81
C ARG A 187 24.29 28.66 9.59
N ASP A 188 24.25 29.99 9.48
CA ASP A 188 25.16 30.89 10.18
C ASP A 188 24.97 30.80 11.69
N LYS A 189 23.71 30.77 12.15
CA LYS A 189 23.39 30.55 13.55
C LYS A 189 23.87 29.21 14.06
N LEU A 190 23.66 28.14 13.29
CA LEU A 190 24.07 26.81 13.71
C LEU A 190 25.60 26.71 13.82
N ASN A 191 26.33 27.24 12.84
CA ASN A 191 27.79 27.36 12.83
C ASN A 191 28.31 28.13 14.06
N GLU A 192 27.69 29.27 14.40
CA GLU A 192 27.98 30.05 15.61
C GLU A 192 27.83 29.18 16.87
N ILE A 193 26.72 28.46 17.01
CA ILE A 193 26.44 27.61 18.18
C ILE A 193 27.49 26.51 18.33
N ILE A 194 27.91 25.87 17.24
CA ILE A 194 28.90 24.78 17.29
C ILE A 194 30.35 25.25 17.26
N ASN A 195 30.61 26.56 17.26
CA ASN A 195 31.93 27.19 17.12
C ASN A 195 32.68 26.71 15.86
N GLN A 196 31.99 26.66 14.72
CA GLN A 196 32.58 26.38 13.41
C GLN A 196 32.26 27.54 12.46
N GLU A 197 33.14 27.80 11.50
CA GLU A 197 32.92 28.86 10.50
C GLU A 197 32.69 28.22 9.13
N ASP A 198 31.54 28.54 8.52
CA ASP A 198 31.15 28.14 7.17
C ASP A 198 31.35 26.63 6.87
N THR A 199 30.91 25.80 7.83
CA THR A 199 30.97 24.34 7.68
C THR A 199 29.65 23.75 7.24
N VAL A 200 29.74 22.67 6.46
CA VAL A 200 28.62 21.91 5.89
C VAL A 200 28.90 20.42 5.99
N SER A 201 27.85 19.61 6.17
CA SER A 201 27.98 18.14 6.24
C SER A 201 27.16 17.42 5.17
N ARG A 202 26.25 18.13 4.50
CA ARG A 202 25.50 17.61 3.35
C ARG A 202 25.51 18.57 2.17
N PHE A 203 25.52 17.98 0.97
CA PHE A 203 25.28 18.67 -0.30
C PHE A 203 24.11 18.01 -1.01
N TYR A 204 23.21 18.83 -1.51
CA TYR A 204 22.02 18.46 -2.27
C TYR A 204 22.20 18.98 -3.70
N LEU A 205 22.21 18.07 -4.68
CA LEU A 205 22.52 18.40 -6.06
C LEU A 205 21.33 18.12 -6.97
N LEU A 206 21.01 19.07 -7.85
CA LEU A 206 20.17 18.86 -9.04
C LEU A 206 21.05 18.64 -10.26
N THR A 207 20.60 17.76 -11.16
CA THR A 207 21.37 17.40 -12.36
C THR A 207 20.66 17.79 -13.64
N GLU A 208 21.42 17.93 -14.74
CA GLU A 208 20.88 18.18 -16.08
C GLU A 208 20.15 16.94 -16.61
N GLY A 209 18.92 16.75 -16.12
CA GLY A 209 18.04 15.67 -16.51
C GLY A 209 18.33 14.34 -15.81
N ASN A 210 17.34 13.46 -15.89
CA ASN A 210 17.27 12.24 -15.08
C ASN A 210 18.03 11.04 -15.68
N ARG A 211 19.01 11.25 -16.57
CA ARG A 211 19.70 10.18 -17.31
C ARG A 211 21.17 10.12 -16.95
N GLY A 212 21.61 8.96 -16.45
CA GLY A 212 23.01 8.72 -16.13
C GLY A 212 23.44 9.27 -14.77
N LEU A 213 22.52 9.35 -13.80
CA LEU A 213 22.78 9.79 -12.43
C LEU A 213 24.00 9.07 -11.81
N ASP A 214 24.15 7.76 -12.04
CA ASP A 214 25.29 7.00 -11.52
C ASP A 214 26.65 7.51 -12.03
N LYS A 215 26.68 8.00 -13.28
CA LYS A 215 27.91 8.58 -13.85
C LYS A 215 28.23 9.93 -13.23
N ILE A 216 27.21 10.74 -12.95
CA ILE A 216 27.36 12.04 -12.29
C ILE A 216 27.76 11.81 -10.83
N ALA A 217 27.09 10.90 -10.11
CA ALA A 217 27.43 10.49 -8.76
C ALA A 217 28.89 10.00 -8.66
N SER A 218 29.34 9.15 -9.59
CA SER A 218 30.74 8.70 -9.67
C SER A 218 31.73 9.84 -9.91
N ARG A 219 31.35 10.91 -10.64
CA ARG A 219 32.19 12.09 -10.86
C ARG A 219 32.28 12.93 -9.58
N VAL A 220 31.15 13.14 -8.92
CA VAL A 220 31.05 13.84 -7.63
C VAL A 220 31.87 13.11 -6.57
N GLU A 221 31.75 11.79 -6.46
CA GLU A 221 32.55 10.97 -5.53
C GLU A 221 34.06 11.13 -5.78
N LYS A 222 34.50 11.12 -7.05
CA LYS A 222 35.90 11.36 -7.40
C LYS A 222 36.36 12.78 -7.05
N PHE A 223 35.48 13.77 -7.17
CA PHE A 223 35.77 15.16 -6.79
C PHE A 223 36.01 15.27 -5.27
N PHE A 224 35.14 14.71 -4.44
CA PHE A 224 35.36 14.71 -2.98
C PHE A 224 36.63 13.94 -2.59
N LYS A 225 36.89 12.80 -3.26
CA LYS A 225 38.10 12.01 -3.02
C LYS A 225 39.39 12.73 -3.41
N SER A 226 39.39 13.54 -4.48
CA SER A 226 40.58 14.31 -4.89
C SER A 226 40.91 15.43 -3.90
N LYS A 227 39.91 15.94 -3.18
CA LYS A 227 40.05 16.88 -2.07
C LYS A 227 40.41 16.20 -0.73
N GLY A 228 40.54 14.87 -0.71
CA GLY A 228 40.83 14.11 0.50
C GLY A 228 39.65 13.96 1.46
N ILE A 229 38.42 14.23 0.99
CA ILE A 229 37.21 14.14 1.79
C ILE A 229 36.58 12.76 1.59
N SER A 230 36.33 12.05 2.69
CA SER A 230 35.55 10.82 2.68
C SER A 230 34.06 11.18 2.68
N ALA A 231 33.42 11.06 1.52
CA ALA A 231 32.01 11.37 1.35
C ALA A 231 31.23 10.16 0.83
N VAL A 232 30.01 9.98 1.34
CA VAL A 232 29.05 9.00 0.85
C VAL A 232 28.14 9.71 -0.14
N VAL A 233 28.24 9.32 -1.42
CA VAL A 233 27.43 9.86 -2.51
C VAL A 233 26.32 8.87 -2.82
N LYS A 234 25.06 9.28 -2.66
CA LYS A 234 23.89 8.45 -3.01
C LYS A 234 23.08 9.15 -4.08
N SER A 235 22.74 8.42 -5.15
CA SER A 235 21.73 8.89 -6.10
C SER A 235 20.33 8.73 -5.51
N LYS A 236 19.36 9.46 -6.06
CA LYS A 236 17.98 9.41 -5.59
C LYS A 236 17.32 8.03 -5.64
N ASP A 237 17.79 7.14 -6.52
CA ASP A 237 17.30 5.75 -6.60
C ASP A 237 17.91 4.86 -5.49
N GLU A 238 19.05 5.26 -4.94
CA GLU A 238 19.74 4.58 -3.83
C GLU A 238 19.36 5.14 -2.45
N MET A 239 18.68 6.29 -2.39
CA MET A 239 18.19 6.84 -1.12
C MET A 239 17.22 5.87 -0.45
N LEU A 240 17.45 5.61 0.84
CA LEU A 240 16.70 4.64 1.65
C LEU A 240 15.19 4.88 1.55
N VAL A 241 14.74 6.12 1.73
CA VAL A 241 13.32 6.49 1.68
C VAL A 241 12.69 6.03 0.36
N ARG A 242 13.32 6.35 -0.79
CA ARG A 242 12.81 5.95 -2.11
C ARG A 242 12.89 4.44 -2.35
N LYS A 243 13.98 3.80 -1.92
CA LYS A 243 14.16 2.36 -2.09
C LYS A 243 13.13 1.58 -1.26
N THR A 244 12.98 1.92 0.02
CA THR A 244 11.99 1.33 0.93
C THR A 244 10.58 1.57 0.41
N LEU A 245 10.25 2.79 -0.01
CA LEU A 245 8.95 3.08 -0.63
C LEU A 245 8.72 2.24 -1.90
N ARG A 246 9.69 2.15 -2.82
CA ARG A 246 9.55 1.30 -4.02
C ARG A 246 9.37 -0.17 -3.68
N GLU A 247 10.14 -0.68 -2.72
CA GLU A 247 10.05 -2.06 -2.26
C GLU A 247 8.68 -2.35 -1.61
N ASP A 248 8.21 -1.48 -0.72
CA ASP A 248 6.91 -1.62 -0.04
C ASP A 248 5.76 -1.54 -1.05
N MET A 249 5.84 -0.59 -1.97
CA MET A 249 4.91 -0.44 -3.07
C MET A 249 4.91 -1.68 -3.97
N SER A 250 6.08 -2.28 -4.27
CA SER A 250 6.14 -3.55 -5.00
C SER A 250 5.48 -4.72 -4.23
N GLY A 251 5.55 -4.67 -2.90
CA GLY A 251 4.81 -5.53 -1.99
C GLY A 251 3.29 -5.39 -2.17
N PHE A 252 2.77 -4.15 -2.13
CA PHE A 252 1.35 -3.86 -2.42
C PHE A 252 0.90 -4.38 -3.78
N ASN A 253 1.73 -4.24 -4.80
CA ASN A 253 1.44 -4.75 -6.15
C ASN A 253 1.33 -6.30 -6.19
N SER A 254 2.20 -6.99 -5.45
CA SER A 254 2.16 -8.44 -5.32
C SER A 254 0.95 -8.91 -4.50
N LEU A 255 0.64 -8.18 -3.43
CA LEU A 255 -0.52 -8.40 -2.59
C LEU A 255 -1.82 -8.26 -3.39
N ALA A 256 -1.92 -7.23 -4.24
CA ALA A 256 -3.05 -6.99 -5.13
C ALA A 256 -3.32 -8.21 -6.03
N ASN A 257 -2.27 -8.75 -6.66
CA ASN A 257 -2.39 -9.92 -7.52
C ASN A 257 -2.88 -11.15 -6.75
N LEU A 258 -2.30 -11.41 -5.57
CA LEU A 258 -2.64 -12.55 -4.73
C LEU A 258 -4.09 -12.47 -4.22
N PHE A 259 -4.49 -11.35 -3.63
CA PHE A 259 -5.86 -11.15 -3.13
C PHE A 259 -6.89 -11.13 -4.25
N GLY A 260 -6.59 -10.50 -5.38
CA GLY A 260 -7.46 -10.52 -6.56
C GLY A 260 -7.74 -11.94 -7.06
N LEU A 261 -6.71 -12.77 -7.19
CA LEU A 261 -6.84 -14.17 -7.60
C LEU A 261 -7.60 -15.02 -6.57
N LEU A 262 -7.34 -14.83 -5.28
CA LEU A 262 -8.05 -15.55 -4.21
C LEU A 262 -9.54 -15.18 -4.18
N LEU A 263 -9.87 -13.88 -4.23
CA LEU A 263 -11.26 -13.42 -4.25
C LEU A 263 -12.00 -13.92 -5.50
N LEU A 264 -11.36 -13.95 -6.67
CA LEU A 264 -11.96 -14.55 -7.87
C LEU A 264 -12.12 -16.06 -7.76
N SER A 265 -11.19 -16.76 -7.12
CA SER A 265 -11.31 -18.20 -6.86
C SER A 265 -12.53 -18.50 -5.98
N VAL A 266 -12.70 -17.75 -4.89
CA VAL A 266 -13.89 -17.83 -4.02
C VAL A 266 -15.15 -17.48 -4.82
N SER A 267 -15.12 -16.43 -5.62
CA SER A 267 -16.24 -16.00 -6.47
C SER A 267 -16.67 -17.10 -7.45
N ALA A 268 -15.71 -17.74 -8.12
CA ALA A 268 -15.97 -18.84 -9.06
C ALA A 268 -16.56 -20.07 -8.36
N PHE A 269 -16.08 -20.38 -7.14
CA PHE A 269 -16.63 -21.49 -6.37
C PHE A 269 -18.05 -21.21 -5.85
N VAL A 270 -18.30 -19.98 -5.37
CA VAL A 270 -19.65 -19.53 -4.99
C VAL A 270 -20.59 -19.57 -6.20
N LEU A 271 -20.13 -19.09 -7.36
CA LEU A 271 -20.86 -19.17 -8.63
C LEU A 271 -21.21 -20.61 -9.00
N PHE A 272 -20.25 -21.53 -8.87
CA PHE A 272 -20.46 -22.96 -9.11
C PHE A 272 -21.56 -23.55 -8.22
N ILE A 273 -21.54 -23.23 -6.93
CA ILE A 273 -22.54 -23.71 -5.96
C ILE A 273 -23.93 -23.16 -6.31
N ILE A 274 -24.02 -21.85 -6.55
CA ILE A 274 -25.29 -21.17 -6.84
C ILE A 274 -25.88 -21.70 -8.13
N LEU A 275 -25.09 -21.80 -9.19
CA LEU A 275 -25.56 -22.27 -10.49
C LEU A 275 -25.92 -23.75 -10.45
N SER A 276 -25.15 -24.58 -9.74
CA SER A 276 -25.50 -25.99 -9.53
C SER A 276 -26.83 -26.15 -8.80
N ARG A 277 -27.06 -25.35 -7.75
CA ARG A 277 -28.32 -25.33 -7.02
C ARG A 277 -29.46 -24.87 -7.91
N PHE A 278 -29.24 -23.84 -8.71
CA PHE A 278 -30.23 -23.31 -9.64
C PHE A 278 -30.66 -24.34 -10.69
N VAL A 279 -29.69 -25.05 -11.28
CA VAL A 279 -29.96 -26.15 -12.23
C VAL A 279 -30.76 -27.28 -11.56
N ASN A 280 -30.40 -27.66 -10.33
CA ASN A 280 -31.11 -28.70 -9.59
C ASN A 280 -32.56 -28.31 -9.23
N GLU A 281 -32.80 -27.06 -8.86
CA GLU A 281 -34.15 -26.57 -8.57
C GLU A 281 -35.03 -26.50 -9.83
N LYS A 282 -34.42 -26.27 -11.00
CA LYS A 282 -35.12 -26.19 -12.30
C LYS A 282 -35.05 -27.48 -13.11
N LYS A 283 -34.64 -28.59 -12.50
CA LYS A 283 -34.43 -29.89 -13.17
C LYS A 283 -35.62 -30.31 -14.04
N LYS A 284 -36.83 -30.32 -13.48
CA LYS A 284 -38.07 -30.70 -14.19
C LYS A 284 -38.40 -29.77 -15.37
N GLU A 285 -38.16 -28.48 -15.21
CA GLU A 285 -38.38 -27.47 -16.25
C GLU A 285 -37.41 -27.67 -17.42
N ILE A 286 -36.12 -27.92 -17.12
CA ILE A 286 -35.09 -28.26 -18.12
C ILE A 286 -35.49 -29.53 -18.88
N GLY A 287 -35.93 -30.57 -18.17
CA GLY A 287 -36.40 -31.83 -18.79
C GLY A 287 -37.57 -31.64 -19.74
N THR A 288 -38.53 -30.80 -19.36
CA THR A 288 -39.69 -30.46 -20.19
C THR A 288 -39.25 -29.73 -21.47
N LEU A 289 -38.37 -28.74 -21.35
CA LEU A 289 -37.81 -28.03 -22.50
C LEU A 289 -37.03 -28.97 -23.43
N ARG A 290 -36.26 -29.91 -22.88
CA ARG A 290 -35.53 -30.93 -23.66
C ARG A 290 -36.48 -31.88 -24.39
N ALA A 291 -37.60 -32.27 -23.77
CA ALA A 291 -38.63 -33.10 -24.39
C ALA A 291 -39.36 -32.36 -25.53
N MET A 292 -39.54 -31.05 -25.41
CA MET A 292 -40.08 -30.18 -26.46
C MET A 292 -39.08 -29.84 -27.59
N GLY A 293 -37.89 -30.47 -27.61
CA GLY A 293 -36.90 -30.29 -28.68
C GLY A 293 -35.97 -29.09 -28.52
N VAL A 294 -35.88 -28.46 -27.35
CA VAL A 294 -34.92 -27.36 -27.13
C VAL A 294 -33.48 -27.87 -27.19
N SER A 295 -32.65 -27.20 -27.98
CA SER A 295 -31.25 -27.59 -28.20
C SER A 295 -30.37 -27.43 -26.94
N LYS A 296 -29.40 -28.34 -26.77
CA LYS A 296 -28.43 -28.31 -25.65
C LYS A 296 -27.72 -26.97 -25.57
N LYS A 297 -27.23 -26.46 -26.72
CA LYS A 297 -26.55 -25.16 -26.83
C LYS A 297 -27.40 -24.00 -26.31
N ARG A 298 -28.73 -24.02 -26.56
CA ARG A 298 -29.63 -22.96 -26.09
C ARG A 298 -29.79 -22.98 -24.56
N ILE A 299 -29.83 -24.15 -23.95
CA ILE A 299 -29.88 -24.29 -22.48
C ILE A 299 -28.54 -23.92 -21.85
N PHE A 300 -27.43 -24.36 -22.43
CA PHE A 300 -26.09 -24.01 -21.99
C PHE A 300 -25.88 -22.48 -21.96
N LEU A 301 -26.15 -21.82 -23.09
CA LEU A 301 -26.02 -20.36 -23.21
C LEU A 301 -26.96 -19.62 -22.27
N TYR A 302 -28.14 -20.17 -21.97
CA TYR A 302 -29.08 -19.54 -21.03
C TYR A 302 -28.49 -19.39 -19.63
N TYR A 303 -27.98 -20.50 -19.06
CA TYR A 303 -27.37 -20.48 -17.73
C TYR A 303 -26.04 -19.72 -17.69
N LEU A 304 -25.29 -19.78 -18.79
CA LEU A 304 -24.08 -19.00 -18.95
C LEU A 304 -24.40 -17.49 -18.97
N SER A 305 -25.37 -17.04 -19.76
CA SER A 305 -25.80 -15.63 -19.80
C SER A 305 -26.34 -15.12 -18.46
N PHE A 306 -27.02 -15.96 -17.67
CA PHE A 306 -27.49 -15.56 -16.34
C PHE A 306 -26.32 -15.20 -15.40
N SER A 307 -25.33 -16.09 -15.31
CA SER A 307 -24.13 -15.85 -14.50
C SER A 307 -23.23 -14.76 -15.07
N GLY A 308 -23.15 -14.66 -16.40
CA GLY A 308 -22.36 -13.64 -17.09
C GLY A 308 -22.90 -12.23 -16.86
N LEU A 309 -24.23 -12.06 -16.83
CA LEU A 309 -24.83 -10.78 -16.49
C LEU A 309 -24.55 -10.39 -15.03
N ALA A 310 -24.55 -11.35 -14.10
CA ALA A 310 -24.18 -11.09 -12.71
C ALA A 310 -22.73 -10.64 -12.58
N ALA A 311 -21.79 -11.30 -13.28
CA ALA A 311 -20.39 -10.92 -13.33
C ALA A 311 -20.18 -9.54 -13.98
N PHE A 312 -20.92 -9.24 -15.05
CA PHE A 312 -20.87 -7.94 -15.71
C PHE A 312 -21.35 -6.81 -14.79
N ILE A 313 -22.46 -6.99 -14.07
CA ILE A 313 -22.92 -6.03 -13.07
C ILE A 313 -21.89 -5.90 -11.94
N GLY A 314 -21.25 -6.99 -11.54
CA GLY A 314 -20.13 -6.96 -10.59
C GLY A 314 -18.98 -6.08 -11.06
N LEU A 315 -18.59 -6.16 -12.33
CA LEU A 315 -17.56 -5.29 -12.92
C LEU A 315 -17.97 -3.80 -12.92
N ILE A 316 -19.24 -3.49 -13.16
CA ILE A 316 -19.74 -2.11 -13.06
C ILE A 316 -19.65 -1.61 -11.61
N LEU A 317 -20.08 -2.43 -10.65
CA LEU A 317 -20.00 -2.12 -9.22
C LEU A 317 -18.57 -2.08 -8.69
N ALA A 318 -17.61 -2.70 -9.38
CA ALA A 318 -16.20 -2.68 -8.99
C ALA A 318 -15.61 -1.26 -9.03
N VAL A 319 -16.09 -0.40 -9.93
CA VAL A 319 -15.58 0.98 -10.07
C VAL A 319 -15.81 1.83 -8.81
N PRO A 320 -17.05 2.02 -8.31
CA PRO A 320 -17.27 2.78 -7.09
C PRO A 320 -16.63 2.11 -5.86
N ILE A 321 -16.60 0.78 -5.80
CA ILE A 321 -15.88 0.06 -4.73
C ILE A 321 -14.38 0.36 -4.79
N SER A 322 -13.79 0.38 -5.99
CA SER A 322 -12.36 0.67 -6.14
C SER A 322 -12.01 2.09 -5.72
N HIS A 323 -12.86 3.08 -5.99
CA HIS A 323 -12.68 4.44 -5.47
C HIS A 323 -12.74 4.46 -3.95
N PHE A 324 -13.79 3.90 -3.36
CA PHE A 324 -13.97 3.86 -1.91
C PHE A 324 -12.79 3.18 -1.19
N VAL A 325 -12.34 2.02 -1.71
CA VAL A 325 -11.21 1.28 -1.13
C VAL A 325 -9.90 2.04 -1.32
N LEU A 326 -9.67 2.68 -2.47
CA LEU A 326 -8.49 3.47 -2.74
C LEU A 326 -8.40 4.67 -1.79
N ASP A 327 -9.49 5.44 -1.65
CA ASP A 327 -9.55 6.62 -0.79
C ASP A 327 -9.36 6.23 0.68
N TRP A 328 -10.00 5.14 1.12
CA TRP A 328 -9.80 4.61 2.48
C TRP A 328 -8.36 4.18 2.72
N MET A 329 -7.76 3.45 1.77
CA MET A 329 -6.39 2.98 1.88
C MET A 329 -5.39 4.13 1.90
N ILE A 330 -5.57 5.14 1.04
CA ILE A 330 -4.68 6.31 0.99
C ILE A 330 -4.84 7.16 2.25
N SER A 331 -6.08 7.43 2.68
CA SER A 331 -6.32 8.23 3.89
C SER A 331 -5.77 7.55 5.15
N PHE A 332 -5.95 6.24 5.27
CA PHE A 332 -5.43 5.46 6.41
C PHE A 332 -3.90 5.34 6.37
N TYR A 333 -3.31 5.04 5.22
CA TYR A 333 -1.87 4.82 5.14
C TYR A 333 -1.08 6.13 5.15
N TYR A 334 -1.50 7.12 4.37
CA TYR A 334 -0.77 8.38 4.25
C TYR A 334 -1.16 9.41 5.29
N GLY A 335 -2.46 9.51 5.62
CA GLY A 335 -2.97 10.50 6.57
C GLY A 335 -2.66 10.13 8.01
N SER A 336 -2.93 8.89 8.43
CA SER A 336 -2.72 8.48 9.83
C SER A 336 -1.40 7.80 10.16
N SER A 337 -0.67 7.24 9.18
CA SER A 337 0.61 6.56 9.47
C SER A 337 1.85 7.29 8.98
N LEU A 338 1.72 8.27 8.08
CA LEU A 338 2.84 9.02 7.49
C LEU A 338 2.67 10.55 7.58
N GLY A 339 1.60 11.03 8.25
CA GLY A 339 1.31 12.46 8.45
C GLY A 339 1.10 13.30 7.18
N VAL A 340 1.07 12.70 5.98
CA VAL A 340 1.14 13.48 4.73
C VAL A 340 -0.09 14.39 4.61
N PRO A 341 0.10 15.72 4.47
CA PRO A 341 -1.00 16.66 4.39
C PRO A 341 -1.95 16.34 3.23
N GLY A 342 -3.26 16.29 3.51
CA GLY A 342 -4.31 15.93 2.55
C GLY A 342 -4.22 16.58 1.15
N PRO A 343 -3.82 17.86 1.00
CA PRO A 343 -3.66 18.50 -0.31
C PRO A 343 -2.56 17.92 -1.21
N LEU A 344 -1.68 17.06 -0.68
CA LEU A 344 -0.61 16.37 -1.42
C LEU A 344 -1.02 14.97 -1.89
N LEU A 345 -2.16 14.46 -1.43
CA LEU A 345 -2.63 13.11 -1.77
C LEU A 345 -3.37 13.14 -3.11
N VAL A 346 -2.75 12.56 -4.14
CA VAL A 346 -3.36 12.44 -5.45
C VAL A 346 -4.01 11.07 -5.57
N THR A 347 -5.35 11.02 -5.54
CA THR A 347 -6.13 9.79 -5.70
C THR A 347 -6.52 9.58 -7.17
N ASN A 348 -5.57 9.14 -7.99
CA ASN A 348 -5.84 8.87 -9.41
C ASN A 348 -6.23 7.40 -9.62
N LEU A 349 -7.53 7.15 -9.79
CA LEU A 349 -7.99 5.82 -10.15
C LEU A 349 -7.64 5.50 -11.59
N ASN A 350 -6.72 4.54 -11.77
CA ASN A 350 -6.26 4.16 -13.09
C ASN A 350 -7.11 2.99 -13.64
N LEU A 351 -8.16 3.35 -14.39
CA LEU A 351 -9.06 2.38 -15.03
C LEU A 351 -8.37 1.47 -16.06
N THR A 352 -7.14 1.79 -16.51
CA THR A 352 -6.40 0.93 -17.44
C THR A 352 -6.12 -0.45 -16.85
N HIS A 353 -6.04 -0.57 -15.52
CA HIS A 353 -5.87 -1.86 -14.83
C HIS A 353 -7.13 -2.74 -14.84
N LEU A 354 -8.32 -2.15 -15.04
CA LEU A 354 -9.58 -2.89 -15.09
C LEU A 354 -9.66 -3.76 -16.35
N ALA A 355 -9.19 -3.24 -17.49
CA ALA A 355 -9.26 -3.92 -18.79
C ALA A 355 -8.60 -5.32 -18.79
N PRO A 356 -7.32 -5.51 -18.42
CA PRO A 356 -6.71 -6.84 -18.37
C PRO A 356 -7.37 -7.73 -17.30
N PHE A 357 -7.84 -7.14 -16.20
CA PHE A 357 -8.50 -7.89 -15.14
C PHE A 357 -9.87 -8.45 -15.56
N THR A 358 -10.60 -7.76 -16.45
CA THR A 358 -11.86 -8.29 -17.01
C THR A 358 -11.67 -9.64 -17.72
N GLY A 359 -10.52 -9.84 -18.36
CA GLY A 359 -10.14 -11.13 -18.97
C GLY A 359 -9.99 -12.23 -17.92
N VAL A 360 -9.34 -11.93 -16.80
CA VAL A 360 -9.20 -12.88 -15.67
C VAL A 360 -10.57 -13.18 -15.05
N VAL A 361 -11.41 -12.17 -14.85
CA VAL A 361 -12.80 -12.36 -14.38
C VAL A 361 -13.58 -13.27 -15.33
N ALA A 362 -13.44 -13.11 -16.64
CA ALA A 362 -14.09 -13.96 -17.63
C ALA A 362 -13.63 -15.42 -17.54
N VAL A 363 -12.34 -15.68 -17.31
CA VAL A 363 -11.81 -17.03 -17.07
C VAL A 363 -12.43 -17.66 -15.82
N PHE A 364 -12.41 -16.96 -14.68
CA PHE A 364 -12.97 -17.48 -13.43
C PHE A 364 -14.50 -17.65 -13.50
N TRP A 365 -15.19 -16.75 -14.20
CA TRP A 365 -16.61 -16.89 -14.51
C TRP A 365 -16.89 -18.16 -15.31
N LEU A 366 -16.11 -18.44 -16.37
CA LEU A 366 -16.23 -19.67 -17.14
C LEU A 366 -15.94 -20.90 -16.27
N LEU A 367 -14.86 -20.91 -15.49
CA LEU A 367 -14.52 -22.02 -14.59
C LEU A 367 -15.66 -22.34 -13.62
N GLY A 368 -16.26 -21.33 -13.00
CA GLY A 368 -17.37 -21.50 -12.05
C GLY A 368 -18.69 -21.92 -12.72
N SER A 369 -18.97 -21.42 -13.93
CA SER A 369 -20.28 -21.60 -14.58
C SER A 369 -20.35 -22.76 -15.59
N PHE A 370 -19.21 -23.21 -16.13
CA PHE A 370 -19.15 -24.18 -17.23
C PHE A 370 -19.75 -25.53 -16.83
N LEU A 371 -19.29 -26.14 -15.74
CA LEU A 371 -19.73 -27.47 -15.33
C LEU A 371 -21.23 -27.52 -14.99
N PRO A 372 -21.81 -26.59 -14.22
CA PRO A 372 -23.25 -26.56 -13.97
C PRO A 372 -24.06 -26.32 -15.25
N ALA A 373 -23.64 -25.39 -16.12
CA ALA A 373 -24.33 -25.12 -17.38
C ALA A 373 -24.26 -26.32 -18.33
N TYR A 374 -23.13 -27.00 -18.40
CA TYR A 374 -22.96 -28.23 -19.18
C TYR A 374 -23.89 -29.33 -18.68
N ARG A 375 -23.91 -29.58 -17.36
CA ARG A 375 -24.82 -30.56 -16.74
C ARG A 375 -26.29 -30.24 -17.01
N ALA A 376 -26.68 -28.97 -16.96
CA ALA A 376 -28.04 -28.54 -17.31
C ALA A 376 -28.37 -28.87 -18.77
N SER A 377 -27.45 -28.58 -19.69
CA SER A 377 -27.67 -28.78 -21.13
C SER A 377 -27.69 -30.25 -21.56
N SER A 378 -26.95 -31.11 -20.88
CA SER A 378 -26.79 -32.53 -21.20
C SER A 378 -27.84 -33.43 -20.55
N MET A 379 -28.66 -32.89 -19.65
CA MET A 379 -29.66 -33.64 -18.92
C MET A 379 -30.73 -34.23 -19.86
N THR A 380 -31.03 -35.52 -19.68
CA THR A 380 -32.11 -36.19 -20.43
C THR A 380 -33.47 -35.95 -19.76
N PRO A 381 -34.59 -35.93 -20.51
CA PRO A 381 -35.92 -35.82 -19.93
C PRO A 381 -36.20 -36.87 -18.85
N ALA A 382 -35.77 -38.12 -19.09
CA ALA A 382 -35.90 -39.21 -18.13
C ALA A 382 -35.12 -38.96 -16.82
N GLU A 383 -33.88 -38.46 -16.90
CA GLU A 383 -33.11 -38.06 -15.70
C GLU A 383 -33.76 -36.91 -14.95
N ALA A 384 -34.32 -35.94 -15.66
CA ALA A 384 -34.94 -34.76 -15.09
C ALA A 384 -36.23 -35.06 -14.31
N MET A 385 -36.95 -36.10 -14.71
CA MET A 385 -38.20 -36.52 -14.07
C MET A 385 -38.00 -37.43 -12.85
N LYS A 386 -36.82 -38.04 -12.68
CA LYS A 386 -36.52 -38.84 -11.48
C LYS A 386 -36.65 -37.98 -10.21
N PRO A 387 -37.41 -38.42 -9.19
CA PRO A 387 -37.48 -37.73 -7.91
C PRO A 387 -36.07 -37.66 -7.29
N TYR A 388 -35.81 -36.59 -6.52
CA TYR A 388 -34.50 -36.36 -5.93
C TYR A 388 -34.14 -37.53 -5.00
N GLY A 389 -33.23 -38.39 -5.45
CA GLY A 389 -32.78 -39.54 -4.66
C GLY A 389 -31.95 -39.05 -3.49
N SER A 390 -32.49 -39.16 -2.28
CA SER A 390 -31.66 -39.16 -1.07
C SER A 390 -30.64 -40.29 -1.21
N ASN A 391 -29.35 -39.97 -1.06
CA ASN A 391 -28.29 -40.95 -1.15
C ASN A 391 -28.37 -41.86 0.10
N ASN A 392 -29.20 -42.91 0.03
CA ASN A 392 -29.63 -43.72 1.18
C ASN A 392 -28.50 -44.56 1.82
N GLY A 393 -27.30 -44.60 1.23
CA GLY A 393 -26.16 -45.39 1.71
C GLY A 393 -25.54 -44.87 3.01
N SER A 394 -25.30 -43.56 3.14
CA SER A 394 -24.64 -42.99 4.32
C SER A 394 -25.56 -42.88 5.54
N SER A 395 -26.87 -42.81 5.33
CA SER A 395 -27.87 -42.85 6.40
C SER A 395 -28.06 -44.23 7.03
N ARG A 396 -27.61 -45.31 6.36
CA ARG A 396 -27.68 -46.68 6.88
C ARG A 396 -26.57 -46.97 7.90
N MET A 397 -25.36 -46.43 7.71
CA MET A 397 -24.23 -46.63 8.64
C MET A 397 -24.41 -45.91 9.99
N LEU A 398 -25.20 -44.82 10.04
CA LEU A 398 -25.52 -44.08 11.27
C LEU A 398 -26.80 -44.58 11.95
N ALA A 399 -27.45 -45.62 11.41
CA ALA A 399 -28.66 -46.20 11.97
C ALA A 399 -28.37 -47.17 13.15
N GLU A 400 -27.10 -47.54 13.37
CA GLU A 400 -26.73 -48.43 14.46
C GLU A 400 -26.23 -47.67 15.69
N ARG A 401 -27.00 -47.86 16.79
CA ARG A 401 -26.76 -47.54 18.21
C ARG A 401 -27.27 -46.20 18.77
N GLY A 402 -28.16 -46.33 19.76
CA GLY A 402 -28.28 -45.51 20.98
C GLY A 402 -28.74 -44.05 20.91
N THR A 403 -28.70 -43.37 19.76
CA THR A 403 -28.93 -41.92 19.73
C THR A 403 -30.42 -41.51 19.80
N SER A 404 -30.69 -40.38 20.46
CA SER A 404 -32.03 -39.76 20.56
C SER A 404 -32.64 -39.49 19.18
N PRO A 405 -33.97 -39.64 18.99
CA PRO A 405 -34.65 -39.45 17.70
C PRO A 405 -34.37 -38.09 17.02
N LEU A 406 -34.25 -37.02 17.80
CA LEU A 406 -33.91 -35.69 17.30
C LEU A 406 -32.47 -35.63 16.76
N ASN A 407 -31.50 -36.16 17.51
CA ASN A 407 -30.11 -36.20 17.07
C ASN A 407 -29.94 -37.08 15.83
N LYS A 408 -30.72 -38.15 15.68
CA LYS A 408 -30.78 -38.96 14.46
C LYS A 408 -31.28 -38.17 13.25
N LEU A 409 -32.31 -37.34 13.41
CA LEU A 409 -32.82 -36.48 12.34
C LEU A 409 -31.79 -35.42 11.93
N PHE A 410 -31.11 -34.79 12.91
CA PHE A 410 -30.03 -33.83 12.65
C PHE A 410 -28.84 -34.48 11.94
N LEU A 411 -28.32 -35.59 12.46
CA LEU A 411 -27.20 -36.33 11.88
C LEU A 411 -27.55 -36.86 10.48
N ARG A 412 -28.75 -37.40 10.27
CA ARG A 412 -29.21 -37.86 8.95
C ARG A 412 -29.29 -36.71 7.94
N ARG A 413 -29.68 -35.51 8.36
CA ARG A 413 -29.74 -34.33 7.48
C ARG A 413 -28.35 -33.80 7.13
N ILE A 414 -27.39 -33.85 8.07
CA ILE A 414 -26.01 -33.41 7.85
C ILE A 414 -25.23 -34.43 6.99
N PHE A 415 -25.25 -35.72 7.35
CA PHE A 415 -24.52 -36.79 6.66
C PHE A 415 -25.21 -37.29 5.39
N GLY A 416 -26.53 -37.12 5.27
CA GLY A 416 -27.28 -37.40 4.04
C GLY A 416 -26.99 -36.40 2.92
N HIS A 417 -26.52 -35.20 3.25
CA HIS A 417 -26.12 -34.14 2.32
C HIS A 417 -24.67 -33.71 2.50
N TRP A 418 -23.78 -34.65 2.86
CA TRP A 418 -22.39 -34.35 3.24
C TRP A 418 -21.63 -33.51 2.20
N LYS A 419 -21.87 -33.73 0.89
CA LYS A 419 -21.29 -32.91 -0.20
C LYS A 419 -21.66 -31.42 -0.11
N ARG A 420 -22.89 -31.10 0.32
CA ARG A 420 -23.38 -29.73 0.50
C ARG A 420 -22.77 -29.10 1.75
N SER A 421 -22.73 -29.83 2.86
CA SER A 421 -22.14 -29.37 4.12
C SER A 421 -20.64 -29.07 3.96
N ILE A 422 -19.90 -29.94 3.26
CA ILE A 422 -18.48 -29.70 2.95
C ILE A 422 -18.30 -28.49 2.05
N SER A 423 -19.13 -28.32 1.00
CA SER A 423 -19.00 -27.16 0.12
C SER A 423 -19.17 -25.82 0.87
N MET A 424 -20.08 -25.74 1.85
CA MET A 424 -20.24 -24.54 2.66
C MET A 424 -19.09 -24.34 3.64
N LEU A 425 -18.60 -25.41 4.27
CA LEU A 425 -17.42 -25.35 5.14
C LEU A 425 -16.18 -24.87 4.36
N VAL A 426 -15.98 -25.34 3.13
CA VAL A 426 -14.87 -24.91 2.27
C VAL A 426 -14.98 -23.42 1.92
N VAL A 427 -16.18 -22.91 1.59
CA VAL A 427 -16.38 -21.47 1.33
C VAL A 427 -16.06 -20.65 2.59
N VAL A 428 -16.63 -21.03 3.74
CA VAL A 428 -16.43 -20.28 4.99
C VAL A 428 -14.97 -20.33 5.42
N ALA A 429 -14.32 -21.48 5.33
CA ALA A 429 -12.89 -21.63 5.63
C ALA A 429 -12.02 -20.79 4.68
N ALA A 430 -12.36 -20.74 3.39
CA ALA A 430 -11.63 -19.91 2.43
C ALA A 430 -11.78 -18.40 2.73
N ILE A 431 -12.99 -17.95 3.10
CA ILE A 431 -13.24 -16.55 3.49
C ILE A 431 -12.50 -16.20 4.79
N LEU A 432 -12.57 -17.08 5.80
CA LEU A 432 -11.86 -16.87 7.07
C LEU A 432 -10.34 -16.91 6.88
N SER A 433 -9.83 -17.83 6.05
CA SER A 433 -8.42 -17.90 5.70
C SER A 433 -7.96 -16.62 5.00
N LEU A 434 -8.78 -16.06 4.10
CA LEU A 434 -8.48 -14.79 3.44
C LEU A 434 -8.33 -13.64 4.45
N GLY A 435 -9.28 -13.54 5.38
CA GLY A 435 -9.25 -12.52 6.44
C GLY A 435 -8.05 -12.69 7.37
N LEU A 436 -7.73 -13.93 7.76
CA LEU A 436 -6.57 -14.23 8.59
C LEU A 436 -5.26 -13.93 7.87
N SER A 437 -5.14 -14.30 6.59
CA SER A 437 -3.97 -13.98 5.77
C SER A 437 -3.77 -12.48 5.61
N PHE A 438 -4.84 -11.71 5.45
CA PHE A 438 -4.75 -10.24 5.41
C PHE A 438 -4.27 -9.66 6.75
N SER A 439 -4.87 -10.10 7.86
CA SER A 439 -4.47 -9.66 9.20
C SER A 439 -3.01 -10.00 9.52
N LEU A 440 -2.58 -11.23 9.21
CA LEU A 440 -1.19 -11.66 9.39
C LEU A 440 -0.24 -10.88 8.49
N SER A 441 -0.62 -10.63 7.23
CA SER A 441 0.21 -9.85 6.31
C SER A 441 0.38 -8.40 6.78
N MET A 442 -0.68 -7.76 7.27
CA MET A 442 -0.58 -6.41 7.84
C MET A 442 0.31 -6.41 9.09
N GLY A 443 0.15 -7.40 9.97
CA GLY A 443 1.02 -7.55 11.15
C GLY A 443 2.48 -7.89 10.82
N SER A 444 2.75 -8.57 9.70
CA SER A 444 4.11 -8.79 9.20
C SER A 444 4.70 -7.55 8.52
N PHE A 445 3.87 -6.74 7.86
CA PHE A 445 4.31 -5.48 7.25
C PHE A 445 4.75 -4.48 8.31
N THR A 446 3.94 -4.28 9.37
CA THR A 446 4.30 -3.38 10.48
C THR A 446 5.59 -3.81 11.19
N LYS A 447 5.71 -5.10 11.53
CA LYS A 447 6.95 -5.66 12.11
C LYS A 447 8.14 -5.63 11.14
N GLY A 448 7.88 -5.73 9.84
CA GLY A 448 8.89 -5.69 8.79
C GLY A 448 9.48 -4.29 8.63
N LEU A 449 8.65 -3.25 8.70
CA LEU A 449 9.09 -1.86 8.79
C LEU A 449 9.95 -1.67 10.04
N GLU A 450 9.42 -2.02 11.21
CA GLU A 450 10.14 -1.89 12.49
C GLU A 450 11.52 -2.56 12.42
N LYS A 451 11.60 -3.80 11.92
CA LYS A 451 12.88 -4.53 11.80
C LYS A 451 13.82 -3.97 10.74
N ARG A 452 13.32 -3.45 9.61
CA ARG A 452 14.15 -2.86 8.55
C ARG A 452 14.79 -1.56 9.01
N TYR A 453 14.04 -0.74 9.76
CA TYR A 453 14.60 0.45 10.38
C TYR A 453 15.60 0.06 11.47
N ASP A 454 15.29 -0.93 12.31
CA ASP A 454 16.15 -1.34 13.45
C ASP A 454 17.47 -2.01 12.99
N THR A 455 17.43 -2.78 11.89
CA THR A 455 18.62 -3.51 11.37
C THR A 455 19.34 -2.78 10.24
N GLY A 456 18.68 -1.89 9.50
CA GLY A 456 19.30 -1.14 8.40
C GLY A 456 20.12 0.05 8.92
N GLU A 457 19.54 0.83 9.83
CA GLU A 457 20.21 2.01 10.38
C GLU A 457 21.32 1.69 11.36
N THR A 458 21.18 0.64 12.19
CA THR A 458 22.26 0.26 13.11
C THR A 458 23.55 -0.09 12.38
N TRP A 459 23.46 -0.65 11.17
CA TRP A 459 24.62 -0.95 10.33
C TRP A 459 25.09 0.25 9.50
N GLU A 460 24.20 1.11 9.00
CA GLU A 460 24.60 2.31 8.24
C GLU A 460 25.18 3.42 9.15
N ILE A 461 24.60 3.64 10.33
CA ILE A 461 25.16 4.52 11.38
C ILE A 461 26.48 3.91 11.88
N GLN A 462 26.56 2.60 12.10
CA GLN A 462 27.84 1.97 12.43
C GLN A 462 28.86 2.06 11.30
N ALA A 463 28.45 1.96 10.03
CA ALA A 463 29.36 2.01 8.87
C ALA A 463 29.89 3.43 8.63
N GLY A 464 29.06 4.46 8.82
CA GLY A 464 29.50 5.86 8.87
C GLY A 464 30.46 6.14 10.04
N LEU A 465 30.33 5.40 11.14
CA LEU A 465 31.19 5.48 12.33
C LEU A 465 32.36 4.45 12.34
N SER A 466 32.53 3.62 11.30
CA SER A 466 33.50 2.52 11.27
C SER A 466 34.82 2.88 10.57
N PRO A 467 35.49 3.95 11.00
CA PRO A 467 36.95 3.87 11.14
C PRO A 467 37.40 3.69 12.60
N LEU A 468 36.52 3.85 13.59
CA LEU A 468 36.95 4.06 14.98
C LEU A 468 37.03 2.80 15.87
N LYS A 469 36.93 1.58 15.32
CA LYS A 469 37.10 0.34 16.12
C LYS A 469 38.48 -0.33 16.04
N THR A 470 39.43 0.20 15.28
CA THR A 470 40.80 -0.37 15.20
C THR A 470 41.87 0.58 15.72
N LEU A 471 41.67 1.21 16.89
CA LEU A 471 42.78 1.72 17.71
C LEU A 471 42.45 1.55 19.20
N LYS A 472 42.55 0.32 19.68
CA LYS A 472 42.77 0.01 21.10
C LYS A 472 43.43 -1.36 21.27
N ARG A 473 44.71 -1.46 20.91
CA ARG A 473 45.81 -1.82 21.82
C ARG A 473 47.15 -1.67 21.12
#